data_AF-A0A8D5ZP02-F1
#
_entry.id   AF-A0A8D5ZP02-F1
#
_cell.length_a   1.000
_cell.length_b   1.000
_cell.length_c   1.000
_cell.angle_alpha   90.00
_cell.angle_beta   90.00
_cell.angle_gamma   90.00
#
_symmetry.space_group_name_H-M   'P 1'
#
loop_
_entity.id
_entity.type
_entity.pdbx_description
1 polymer ?
#
loop_
_entity_poly.entity_id
_entity_poly.type
_entity_poly.pdbx_seq_one_letter_code
_entity_poly.pdbx_strand_id
1 'polypeptide(L)'
;MSEGKVEKALFEETAIHYPRSAAAETTGTRNAKYRIKEIEAEIKRIKKRRRKWQEAFANDVITLEELRERTQEDREREELLKAELELIPQTAAPPRISRDELIEALKNLRYVWKRASRQERKEMIRGIFSRLVVDKEPGGSYKSVIIKDFDLA
;
A
#
# COMPACT_ATOMS: atom_id res chain seq x y z
N MET A 1 37.57 -5.35 5.20
CA MET A 1 36.72 -5.47 4.00
C MET A 1 36.68 -4.12 3.30
N SER A 2 36.88 -4.03 1.98
CA SER A 2 36.88 -2.74 1.28
C SER A 2 35.46 -2.36 0.86
N GLU A 3 34.97 -1.21 1.32
CA GLU A 3 33.62 -0.69 1.07
C GLU A 3 33.22 -0.60 -0.39
N GLY A 4 34.19 -0.42 -1.31
CA GLY A 4 33.92 -0.46 -2.75
C GLY A 4 33.30 -1.79 -3.24
N LYS A 5 33.44 -2.88 -2.48
CA LYS A 5 32.85 -4.20 -2.82
C LYS A 5 31.36 -4.27 -2.48
N VAL A 6 30.99 -3.67 -1.35
CA VAL A 6 29.58 -3.54 -0.94
C VAL A 6 28.89 -2.53 -1.85
N GLU A 7 29.56 -1.45 -2.25
CA GLU A 7 29.05 -0.49 -3.23
C GLU A 7 28.78 -1.15 -4.59
N LYS A 8 29.73 -1.95 -5.11
CA LYS A 8 29.56 -2.65 -6.38
C LYS A 8 28.42 -3.67 -6.31
N ALA A 9 28.37 -4.51 -5.27
CA ALA A 9 27.28 -5.47 -5.07
C ALA A 9 25.93 -4.76 -4.88
N LEU A 10 25.87 -3.67 -4.10
CA LEU A 10 24.65 -2.89 -3.94
C LEU A 10 24.16 -2.38 -5.29
N PHE A 11 24.97 -1.67 -6.08
CA PHE A 11 24.48 -1.04 -7.32
C PHE A 11 24.41 -1.96 -8.54
N GLU A 12 25.21 -3.02 -8.62
CA GLU A 12 25.11 -4.03 -9.70
C GLU A 12 24.00 -5.05 -9.43
N GLU A 13 23.83 -5.49 -8.18
CA GLU A 13 22.79 -6.46 -7.82
C GLU A 13 21.43 -5.78 -7.61
N THR A 14 21.41 -4.49 -7.23
CA THR A 14 20.22 -3.64 -7.37
C THR A 14 20.13 -3.00 -8.75
N ALA A 15 20.75 -3.55 -9.80
CA ALA A 15 20.29 -3.26 -11.15
C ALA A 15 18.82 -3.67 -11.18
N ILE A 16 17.93 -2.70 -11.02
CA ILE A 16 16.50 -2.91 -10.78
C ILE A 16 15.93 -3.58 -12.02
N HIS A 17 15.99 -4.91 -12.05
CA HIS A 17 15.08 -5.71 -12.81
C HIS A 17 13.76 -5.55 -12.10
N TYR A 18 12.97 -4.61 -12.58
CA TYR A 18 11.57 -4.51 -12.19
C TYR A 18 10.91 -5.71 -12.88
N PRO A 19 10.60 -6.82 -12.19
CA PRO A 19 9.55 -7.67 -12.73
C PRO A 19 8.35 -6.74 -12.88
N ARG A 20 7.67 -6.79 -14.03
CA ARG A 20 6.35 -6.22 -14.21
C ARG A 20 5.41 -6.94 -13.23
N SER A 21 5.50 -6.60 -11.95
CA SER A 21 4.70 -7.17 -10.89
C SER A 21 3.38 -6.43 -10.91
N ALA A 22 2.53 -6.85 -11.84
CA ALA A 22 1.10 -6.70 -11.73
C ALA A 22 0.49 -7.69 -10.72
N ALA A 23 1.27 -8.24 -9.77
CA ALA A 23 0.91 -9.48 -9.08
C ALA A 23 1.29 -9.57 -7.58
N ALA A 24 1.42 -8.46 -6.87
CA ALA A 24 1.56 -8.49 -5.41
C ALA A 24 0.68 -7.44 -4.71
N GLU A 25 -0.57 -7.32 -5.13
CA GLU A 25 -1.62 -6.99 -4.16
C GLU A 25 -1.85 -8.29 -3.37
N THR A 26 -1.35 -8.35 -2.13
CA THR A 26 -1.70 -9.42 -1.19
C THR A 26 -3.20 -9.69 -1.30
N THR A 27 -3.57 -10.95 -1.52
CA THR A 27 -4.95 -11.38 -1.85
C THR A 27 -5.98 -10.82 -0.86
N GLY A 28 -5.57 -10.56 0.40
CA GLY A 28 -6.36 -9.89 1.43
C GLY A 28 -6.70 -8.41 1.15
N THR A 29 -5.77 -7.60 0.64
CA THR A 29 -6.00 -6.17 0.37
C THR A 29 -6.90 -5.97 -0.86
N ARG A 30 -6.76 -6.82 -1.88
CA ARG A 30 -7.65 -6.80 -3.05
C ARG A 30 -9.08 -7.18 -2.65
N ASN A 31 -9.26 -8.21 -1.82
CA ASN A 31 -10.57 -8.67 -1.36
C ASN A 31 -11.27 -7.61 -0.47
N ALA A 32 -10.54 -7.00 0.47
CA ALA A 32 -11.05 -5.90 1.30
C ALA A 32 -11.52 -4.70 0.46
N LYS A 33 -10.75 -4.29 -0.57
CA LYS A 33 -11.15 -3.20 -1.48
C LYS A 33 -12.41 -3.51 -2.27
N TYR A 34 -12.60 -4.74 -2.73
CA TYR A 34 -13.84 -5.14 -3.41
C TYR A 34 -15.02 -5.11 -2.45
N ARG A 35 -14.85 -5.62 -1.23
CA ARG A 35 -15.89 -5.61 -0.20
C ARG A 35 -16.31 -4.19 0.19
N ILE A 36 -15.37 -3.27 0.37
CA ILE A 36 -15.65 -1.85 0.63
C ILE A 36 -16.51 -1.26 -0.50
N LYS A 37 -16.12 -1.48 -1.77
CA LYS A 37 -16.87 -0.97 -2.92
C LYS A 37 -18.29 -1.53 -3.00
N GLU A 38 -18.47 -2.81 -2.69
CA GLU A 38 -19.79 -3.43 -2.64
C GLU A 38 -20.67 -2.81 -1.56
N ILE A 39 -20.12 -2.65 -0.34
CA ILE A 39 -20.84 -2.05 0.78
C ILE A 39 -21.21 -0.60 0.47
N GLU A 40 -20.29 0.20 -0.08
CA GLU A 40 -20.56 1.58 -0.50
C GLU A 40 -21.65 1.66 -1.57
N ALA A 41 -21.63 0.76 -2.55
CA ALA A 41 -22.65 0.69 -3.58
C ALA A 41 -24.03 0.34 -2.99
N GLU A 42 -24.07 -0.57 -2.01
CA GLU A 42 -25.29 -0.97 -1.34
C GLU A 42 -25.87 0.15 -0.47
N ILE A 43 -25.03 0.83 0.33
CA ILE A 43 -25.43 2.03 1.07
C ILE A 43 -25.99 3.10 0.12
N LYS A 44 -25.39 3.29 -1.04
CA LYS A 44 -25.88 4.25 -2.05
C LYS A 44 -27.26 3.86 -2.59
N ARG A 45 -27.52 2.57 -2.82
CA ARG A 45 -28.84 2.07 -3.24
C ARG A 45 -29.89 2.29 -2.16
N ILE A 46 -29.57 1.99 -0.89
CA ILE A 46 -30.45 2.24 0.26
C ILE A 46 -30.79 3.73 0.36
N LYS A 47 -29.78 4.61 0.31
CA LYS A 47 -30.01 6.08 0.34
C LYS A 47 -30.90 6.56 -0.81
N LYS A 48 -30.72 6.03 -2.02
CA LYS A 48 -31.57 6.36 -3.17
C LYS A 48 -33.02 5.92 -2.96
N ARG A 49 -33.24 4.75 -2.35
CA ARG A 49 -34.57 4.22 -2.04
C ARG A 49 -35.27 5.06 -0.96
N ARG A 50 -34.58 5.35 0.14
CA ARG A 50 -35.08 6.24 1.19
C ARG A 50 -35.45 7.62 0.66
N ARG A 51 -34.64 8.19 -0.24
CA ARG A 51 -34.96 9.46 -0.89
C ARG A 51 -36.27 9.40 -1.69
N LYS A 52 -36.52 8.32 -2.43
CA LYS A 52 -37.80 8.15 -3.15
C LYS A 52 -38.99 8.09 -2.19
N TRP A 53 -38.84 7.41 -1.06
CA TRP A 53 -39.91 7.35 -0.06
C TRP A 53 -40.14 8.72 0.60
N GLN A 54 -39.09 9.48 0.87
CA GLN A 54 -39.20 10.86 1.34
C GLN A 54 -39.90 11.77 0.32
N GLU A 55 -39.58 11.62 -0.97
CA GLU A 55 -40.26 12.33 -2.05
C GLU A 55 -41.73 11.92 -2.16
N ALA A 56 -42.06 10.63 -2.00
CA ALA A 56 -43.45 10.15 -1.98
C ALA A 56 -44.24 10.72 -0.79
N PHE A 57 -43.62 10.80 0.39
CA PHE A 57 -44.21 11.43 1.57
C PHE A 57 -44.40 12.94 1.37
N ALA A 58 -43.40 13.64 0.82
CA ALA A 58 -43.49 15.07 0.55
C ALA A 58 -44.57 15.44 -0.49
N ASN A 59 -44.96 14.48 -1.33
CA ASN A 59 -46.06 14.60 -2.29
C ASN A 59 -47.39 14.05 -1.75
N ASP A 60 -47.50 13.79 -0.44
CA ASP A 60 -48.67 13.25 0.25
C ASP A 60 -49.17 11.90 -0.33
N VAL A 61 -48.30 11.13 -0.99
CA VAL A 61 -48.62 9.82 -1.58
C VAL A 61 -48.66 8.71 -0.52
N ILE A 62 -47.89 8.89 0.57
CA ILE A 62 -47.81 7.96 1.70
C ILE A 62 -47.89 8.74 3.01
N THR A 63 -48.28 8.07 4.08
CA THR A 63 -48.29 8.61 5.44
C THR A 63 -46.93 8.51 6.12
N LEU A 64 -46.76 9.22 7.24
CA LEU A 64 -45.54 9.16 8.06
C LEU A 64 -45.31 7.75 8.65
N GLU A 65 -46.38 7.06 9.04
CA GLU A 65 -46.35 5.68 9.54
C GLU A 65 -45.81 4.73 8.45
N GLU A 66 -46.37 4.80 7.23
CA GLU A 66 -45.90 4.01 6.09
C GLU A 66 -44.46 4.35 5.70
N LEU A 67 -44.06 5.62 5.75
CA LEU A 67 -42.67 6.01 5.53
C LEU A 67 -41.74 5.36 6.57
N ARG A 68 -42.14 5.36 7.84
CA ARG A 68 -41.35 4.76 8.92
C ARG A 68 -41.23 3.25 8.74
N GLU A 69 -42.33 2.55 8.46
CA GLU A 69 -42.32 1.11 8.21
C GLU A 69 -41.44 0.75 7.01
N ARG A 70 -41.58 1.48 5.89
CA ARG A 70 -40.81 1.25 4.65
C ARG A 70 -39.33 1.56 4.77
N THR A 71 -38.92 2.42 5.71
CA THR A 71 -37.52 2.86 5.87
C THR A 71 -36.82 2.25 7.08
N GLN A 72 -37.53 1.53 7.94
CA GLN A 72 -36.98 0.90 9.14
C GLN A 72 -35.94 -0.16 8.78
N GLU A 73 -36.30 -1.13 7.93
CA GLU A 73 -35.37 -2.19 7.49
C GLU A 73 -34.15 -1.63 6.75
N ASP A 74 -34.39 -0.62 5.89
CA ASP A 74 -33.34 0.08 5.16
C ASP A 74 -32.35 0.77 6.12
N ARG A 75 -32.84 1.32 7.23
CA ARG A 75 -32.03 2.00 8.24
C ARG A 75 -31.18 1.00 9.03
N GLU A 76 -31.76 -0.10 9.48
CA GLU A 76 -31.04 -1.17 10.18
C GLU A 76 -29.95 -1.78 9.29
N ARG A 77 -30.26 -2.01 8.01
CA ARG A 77 -29.30 -2.51 7.04
C ARG A 77 -28.17 -1.51 6.76
N GLU A 78 -28.47 -0.21 6.68
CA GLU A 78 -27.46 0.84 6.54
C GLU A 78 -26.51 0.88 7.77
N GLU A 79 -27.04 0.73 8.98
CA GLU A 79 -26.25 0.72 10.22
C GLU A 79 -25.32 -0.49 10.29
N LEU A 80 -25.81 -1.69 9.93
CA LEU A 80 -24.97 -2.90 9.85
C LEU A 80 -23.84 -2.76 8.82
N LEU A 81 -24.14 -2.20 7.64
CA LEU A 81 -23.15 -1.98 6.59
C LEU A 81 -22.09 -0.95 6.99
N LYS A 82 -22.45 0.08 7.76
CA LYS A 82 -21.49 1.04 8.32
C LYS A 82 -20.59 0.41 9.37
N ALA A 83 -21.16 -0.40 10.26
CA ALA A 83 -20.37 -1.15 11.24
C ALA A 83 -19.39 -2.11 10.55
N GLU A 84 -19.80 -2.74 9.44
CA GLU A 84 -18.91 -3.58 8.64
C GLU A 84 -17.75 -2.78 8.01
N LEU A 85 -18.00 -1.56 7.51
CA LEU A 85 -16.95 -0.67 6.99
C LEU A 85 -15.95 -0.23 8.08
N GLU A 86 -16.41 0.00 9.31
CA GLU A 86 -15.54 0.37 10.43
C GLU A 86 -14.63 -0.79 10.87
N LEU A 87 -15.11 -2.03 10.75
CA LEU A 87 -14.36 -3.24 11.08
C LEU A 87 -13.35 -3.64 10.00
N ILE A 88 -13.52 -3.20 8.75
CA ILE A 88 -12.53 -3.43 7.70
C ILE A 88 -11.33 -2.55 8.02
N PRO A 89 -10.15 -3.10 8.36
CA PRO A 89 -8.98 -2.31 8.66
C PRO A 89 -8.66 -1.46 7.43
N GLN A 90 -8.84 -0.15 7.59
CA GLN A 90 -8.32 0.83 6.65
C GLN A 90 -6.81 0.77 6.77
N THR A 91 -6.22 -0.24 6.13
CA THR A 91 -4.80 -0.28 5.84
C THR A 91 -4.56 0.95 4.99
N ALA A 92 -4.15 2.03 5.66
CA ALA A 92 -3.66 3.24 5.03
C ALA A 92 -2.76 2.75 3.90
N ALA A 93 -3.12 3.08 2.66
CA ALA A 93 -2.32 2.68 1.54
C ALA A 93 -0.88 3.12 1.87
N PRO A 94 0.11 2.22 1.81
CA PRO A 94 1.49 2.64 2.02
C PRO A 94 1.75 3.83 1.10
N PRO A 95 2.51 4.84 1.55
CA PRO A 95 2.73 6.06 0.79
C PRO A 95 3.11 5.67 -0.64
N ARG A 96 2.26 6.07 -1.59
CA ARG A 96 2.47 5.79 -3.01
C ARG A 96 3.56 6.73 -3.50
N ILE A 97 4.82 6.35 -3.27
CA ILE A 97 5.95 6.98 -3.93
C ILE A 97 5.76 6.75 -5.42
N SER A 98 5.70 7.82 -6.20
CA SER A 98 5.59 7.71 -7.65
C SER A 98 6.88 7.13 -8.23
N ARG A 99 6.77 6.52 -9.42
CA ARG A 99 7.93 5.96 -10.13
C ARG A 99 9.03 7.02 -10.34
N ASP A 100 8.63 8.24 -10.67
CA ASP A 100 9.57 9.33 -10.96
C ASP A 100 10.25 9.83 -9.68
N GLU A 101 9.52 9.93 -8.57
CA GLU A 101 10.09 10.25 -7.25
C GLU A 101 11.11 9.20 -6.80
N LEU A 102 10.83 7.91 -7.02
CA LEU A 102 11.77 6.83 -6.71
C LEU A 102 13.03 6.90 -7.59
N ILE A 103 12.86 7.13 -8.89
CA ILE A 103 13.99 7.28 -9.83
C ILE A 103 14.87 8.47 -9.45
N GLU A 104 14.28 9.61 -9.11
CA GLU A 104 15.01 10.80 -8.67
C GLU A 104 15.72 10.55 -7.33
N ALA A 105 15.06 9.92 -6.37
CA ALA A 105 15.68 9.53 -5.10
C ALA A 105 16.90 8.61 -5.31
N LEU A 106 16.82 7.64 -6.22
CA LEU A 106 17.93 6.73 -6.54
C LEU A 106 19.08 7.44 -7.28
N LYS A 107 18.78 8.35 -8.21
CA LYS A 107 19.79 9.17 -8.89
C LYS A 107 20.54 10.04 -7.88
N ASN A 108 19.80 10.68 -6.98
CA ASN A 108 20.35 11.50 -5.91
C ASN A 108 21.21 10.67 -4.96
N LEU A 109 20.74 9.49 -4.55
CA LEU A 109 21.51 8.57 -3.72
C LEU A 109 22.83 8.18 -4.39
N ARG A 110 22.83 7.84 -5.69
CA ARG A 110 24.05 7.50 -6.42
C ARG A 110 25.04 8.67 -6.50
N TYR A 111 24.53 9.88 -6.66
CA TYR A 111 25.37 11.08 -6.68
C TYR A 111 25.99 11.37 -5.31
N VAL A 112 25.16 11.34 -4.27
CA VAL A 112 25.56 11.55 -2.88
C VAL A 112 26.57 10.48 -2.46
N TRP A 113 26.32 9.21 -2.79
CA TRP A 113 27.21 8.09 -2.47
C TRP A 113 28.64 8.29 -2.96
N LYS A 114 28.82 8.76 -4.20
CA LYS A 114 30.15 9.01 -4.78
C LYS A 114 30.93 10.11 -4.04
N ARG A 115 30.23 11.08 -3.46
CA ARG A 115 30.81 12.22 -2.73
C ARG A 115 30.88 12.00 -1.22
N ALA A 116 30.15 11.01 -0.71
CA ALA A 116 30.09 10.66 0.68
C ALA A 116 31.39 10.00 1.14
N SER A 117 31.86 10.43 2.30
CA SER A 117 32.93 9.79 3.04
C SER A 117 32.55 8.38 3.48
N ARG A 118 33.57 7.62 3.88
CA ARG A 118 33.45 6.29 4.46
C ARG A 118 32.43 6.22 5.60
N GLN A 119 32.45 7.20 6.49
CA GLN A 119 31.55 7.25 7.64
C GLN A 119 30.10 7.54 7.20
N GLU A 120 29.91 8.48 6.29
CA GLU A 120 28.58 8.85 5.77
C GLU A 120 27.92 7.69 5.01
N ARG A 121 28.69 6.95 4.20
CA ARG A 121 28.19 5.74 3.51
C ARG A 121 27.71 4.68 4.50
N LYS A 122 28.44 4.50 5.60
CA LYS A 122 28.08 3.54 6.65
C LYS A 122 26.76 3.93 7.33
N GLU A 123 26.58 5.21 7.62
CA GLU A 123 25.32 5.72 8.17
C GLU A 123 24.17 5.61 7.16
N MET A 124 24.41 5.82 5.86
CA MET A 124 23.39 5.59 4.83
C MET A 124 22.94 4.12 4.78
N ILE A 125 23.87 3.16 4.81
CA ILE A 125 23.50 1.72 4.85
C ILE A 125 22.66 1.42 6.08
N ARG A 126 23.05 1.95 7.25
CA ARG A 126 22.31 1.76 8.51
C ARG A 126 20.92 2.40 8.50
N GLY A 127 20.76 3.52 7.80
CA GLY A 127 19.47 4.18 7.63
C GLY A 127 18.54 3.49 6.64
N ILE A 128 19.07 2.65 5.74
CA ILE A 128 18.29 1.90 4.76
C ILE A 128 17.97 0.49 5.25
N PHE A 129 18.93 -0.17 5.91
CA PHE A 129 18.84 -1.58 6.28
C PHE A 129 18.96 -1.77 7.78
N SER A 130 17.98 -2.45 8.37
CA SER A 130 18.03 -2.93 9.76
C SER A 130 18.79 -4.26 9.87
N ARG A 131 18.74 -5.09 8.81
CA ARG A 131 19.51 -6.33 8.68
C ARG A 131 19.99 -6.50 7.24
N LEU A 132 21.24 -6.92 7.05
CA LEU A 132 21.80 -7.20 5.73
C LEU A 132 22.60 -8.51 5.79
N VAL A 133 22.19 -9.51 5.03
CA VAL A 133 22.87 -10.81 4.92
C VAL A 133 23.62 -10.86 3.59
N VAL A 134 24.94 -10.94 3.68
CA VAL A 134 25.83 -11.01 2.53
C VAL A 134 26.58 -12.34 2.52
N ASP A 135 26.79 -12.90 1.34
CA ASP A 135 27.59 -14.10 1.15
C ASP A 135 28.67 -13.90 0.08
N LYS A 136 29.66 -14.78 0.05
CA LYS A 136 30.69 -14.81 -0.97
C LYS A 136 30.22 -15.67 -2.13
N GLU A 137 30.47 -15.21 -3.34
CA GLU A 137 30.17 -15.99 -4.54
C GLU A 137 31.03 -17.28 -4.58
N PRO A 138 30.41 -18.47 -4.79
CA PRO A 138 31.13 -19.73 -4.83
C PRO A 138 32.03 -19.78 -6.08
N GLY A 139 33.35 -19.90 -5.88
CA GLY A 139 34.35 -19.91 -6.95
C GLY A 139 34.90 -18.54 -7.36
N GLY A 140 34.39 -17.45 -6.78
CA GLY A 140 34.90 -16.10 -7.02
C GLY A 140 36.20 -15.82 -6.26
N SER A 141 37.08 -15.00 -6.87
CA SER A 141 38.16 -14.30 -6.15
C SER A 141 37.57 -13.59 -4.92
N TYR A 142 38.36 -13.25 -3.89
CA TYR A 142 37.94 -12.54 -2.65
C TYR A 142 37.28 -11.15 -2.88
N LYS A 143 36.84 -10.85 -4.09
CA LYS A 143 36.37 -9.57 -4.60
C LYS A 143 34.87 -9.57 -5.00
N SER A 144 34.17 -10.70 -5.04
CA SER A 144 32.71 -10.74 -5.30
C SER A 144 31.90 -11.12 -4.04
N VAL A 145 30.83 -10.38 -3.81
CA VAL A 145 29.89 -10.50 -2.69
C VAL A 145 28.49 -10.46 -3.27
N ILE A 146 27.60 -11.31 -2.77
CA ILE A 146 26.20 -11.41 -3.17
C ILE A 146 25.32 -11.05 -1.98
N ILE A 147 24.32 -10.21 -2.17
CA ILE A 147 23.31 -9.92 -1.14
C ILE A 147 22.25 -11.04 -1.17
N LYS A 148 22.16 -11.83 -0.10
CA LYS A 148 21.22 -12.96 -0.02
C LYS A 148 19.86 -12.58 0.55
N ASP A 149 19.86 -11.72 1.56
CA ASP A 149 18.66 -11.34 2.31
C ASP A 149 18.88 -9.98 2.97
N PHE A 150 17.81 -9.22 3.18
CA PHE A 150 17.86 -7.93 3.86
C PHE A 150 16.51 -7.54 4.45
N ASP A 151 16.56 -6.82 5.57
CA ASP A 151 15.42 -6.13 6.15
C ASP A 151 15.67 -4.62 6.04
N LEU A 152 14.65 -3.88 5.66
CA LEU A 152 14.70 -2.42 5.62
C LEU A 152 14.51 -1.83 7.04
N ALA A 153 15.08 -0.66 7.28
CA ALA A 153 14.92 0.09 8.53
C ALA A 153 13.59 0.85 8.60
#